data_AF-A0A138ATN3-F1
#
_entry.id   AF-A0A138ATN3-F1
#
_cell.length_a   1.000
_cell.length_b   1.000
_cell.length_c   1.000
_cell.angle_alpha   90.00
_cell.angle_beta   90.00
_cell.angle_gamma   90.00
#
_symmetry.space_group_name_H-M   'P 1'
#
loop_
_entity.id
_entity.type
_entity.pdbx_description
1 polymer ?
#
loop_
_entity_poly.entity_id
_entity_poly.type
_entity_poly.pdbx_seq_one_letter_code
_entity_poly.pdbx_strand_id
1 'polypeptide(L)'
;MFSNLGMGEILMLVVVGLVILGPERLPGAVNWFFTAMRQVRDYATGATQQLKDEMGGDFDAIREPLQQIQNLRGMTPTAIVTKHLLNGDDTVIREMSDQVRSTADSLNLRKVVDGAGAPAAASSAPLEVPAGPVPTMPRMHKPLPPDERPPFDPDAT
;
A
#
# COMPACT_ATOMS: atom_id res chain seq x y z
N MET A 1 -2.39 1.67 16.22
CA MET A 1 -2.31 2.97 15.51
C MET A 1 -3.10 2.95 14.21
N PHE A 2 -3.10 1.85 13.46
CA PHE A 2 -3.90 1.70 12.22
C PHE A 2 -5.39 1.42 12.44
N SER A 3 -5.82 1.12 13.66
CA SER A 3 -7.21 0.85 14.03
C SER A 3 -8.14 2.06 13.88
N ASN A 4 -7.58 3.26 13.67
CA ASN A 4 -8.33 4.49 13.39
C ASN A 4 -8.44 4.80 11.88
N LEU A 5 -7.91 3.97 10.97
CA LEU A 5 -8.13 4.18 9.53
C LEU A 5 -9.57 3.82 9.18
N GLY A 6 -10.44 4.83 9.20
CA GLY A 6 -11.78 4.74 8.64
C GLY A 6 -11.77 4.82 7.10
N MET A 7 -12.90 4.50 6.48
CA MET A 7 -13.09 4.64 5.03
C MET A 7 -12.81 6.08 4.55
N GLY A 8 -13.06 7.10 5.38
CA GLY A 8 -12.73 8.50 5.07
C GLY A 8 -11.23 8.77 4.96
N GLU A 9 -10.43 8.18 5.85
CA GLU A 9 -8.96 8.31 5.82
C GLU A 9 -8.37 7.63 4.59
N ILE A 10 -8.90 6.47 4.21
CA ILE A 10 -8.49 5.75 3.00
C ILE A 10 -8.79 6.59 1.76
N LEU A 11 -9.99 7.20 1.68
CA LEU A 11 -10.35 8.09 0.58
C LEU A 11 -9.37 9.28 0.51
N MET A 12 -9.03 9.87 1.66
CA MET A 12 -8.07 10.97 1.74
C MET A 12 -6.68 10.56 1.23
N LEU A 13 -6.18 9.39 1.63
CA LEU A 13 -4.91 8.85 1.13
C LEU A 13 -4.92 8.60 -0.38
N VAL A 14 -6.04 8.11 -0.93
CA VAL A 14 -6.21 7.93 -2.37
C VAL A 14 -6.15 9.28 -3.09
N VAL A 15 -6.85 10.30 -2.58
CA VAL A 15 -6.82 11.65 -3.17
C VAL A 15 -5.41 12.24 -3.11
N VAL A 16 -4.73 12.15 -1.97
CA VAL A 16 -3.34 12.61 -1.82
C VAL A 16 -2.41 11.87 -2.78
N GLY A 17 -2.55 10.55 -2.89
CA GLY A 17 -1.80 9.73 -3.85
C GLY A 17 -2.06 10.11 -5.30
N LEU A 18 -3.32 10.37 -5.66
CA LEU A 18 -3.73 10.83 -7.00
C LEU A 18 -3.16 12.20 -7.33
N VAL A 19 -3.04 13.11 -6.36
CA VAL A 19 -2.47 14.46 -6.57
C VAL A 19 -0.95 14.41 -6.69
N ILE A 20 -0.26 13.67 -5.81
CA ILE A 20 1.20 13.59 -5.80
C ILE A 20 1.72 12.81 -7.01
N LEU A 21 1.13 11.64 -7.27
CA LEU A 21 1.60 10.73 -8.31
C LEU A 21 0.92 10.98 -9.66
N GLY A 22 -0.32 11.51 -9.65
CA GLY A 22 -1.16 11.69 -10.83
C GLY A 22 -2.13 10.52 -11.06
N PRO A 23 -3.38 10.79 -11.49
CA PRO A 23 -4.40 9.75 -11.68
C PRO A 23 -4.05 8.70 -12.73
N GLU A 24 -3.29 9.09 -13.75
CA GLU A 24 -2.81 8.22 -14.82
C GLU A 24 -1.73 7.23 -14.35
N ARG A 25 -0.98 7.58 -13.30
CA ARG A 25 0.23 6.84 -12.89
C ARG A 25 -0.03 5.87 -11.74
N LEU A 26 -1.00 6.18 -10.88
CA LEU A 26 -1.42 5.31 -9.77
C LEU A 26 -1.80 3.88 -10.23
N PRO A 27 -2.70 3.67 -11.21
CA PRO A 27 -3.05 2.33 -11.66
C PRO A 27 -1.86 1.58 -12.27
N GLY A 28 -0.96 2.28 -12.97
CA GLY A 28 0.28 1.71 -13.48
C GLY A 28 1.25 1.28 -12.38
N ALA A 29 1.44 2.12 -11.36
CA ALA A 29 2.32 1.85 -10.22
C ALA A 29 1.83 0.66 -9.38
N VAL A 30 0.52 0.57 -9.16
CA VAL A 30 -0.11 -0.55 -8.46
C VAL A 30 0.13 -1.86 -9.21
N ASN A 31 -0.07 -1.87 -10.53
CA ASN A 31 0.18 -3.06 -11.35
C ASN A 31 1.66 -3.49 -11.35
N TRP A 32 2.59 -2.53 -11.40
CA TRP A 32 4.02 -2.81 -11.28
C TRP A 32 4.36 -3.38 -9.90
N PHE A 33 3.83 -2.78 -8.83
CA PHE A 33 4.06 -3.26 -7.47
C PHE A 33 3.53 -4.69 -7.27
N PHE A 34 2.32 -5.00 -7.74
CA PHE A 34 1.78 -6.35 -7.65
C PHE A 34 2.59 -7.37 -8.45
N THR A 35 3.08 -6.96 -9.62
CA THR A 35 3.91 -7.81 -10.48
C THR A 35 5.28 -8.05 -9.84
N ALA A 36 5.91 -7.00 -9.31
CA ALA A 36 7.17 -7.08 -8.58
C ALA A 36 7.02 -7.96 -7.33
N MET A 37 5.95 -7.79 -6.55
CA MET A 37 5.67 -8.61 -5.37
C MET A 37 5.52 -10.10 -5.73
N ARG A 38 4.83 -10.39 -6.83
CA ARG A 38 4.66 -11.74 -7.34
C ARG A 38 6.01 -12.33 -7.81
N GLN A 39 6.81 -11.57 -8.54
CA GLN A 39 8.14 -11.99 -8.96
C GLN A 39 9.02 -12.28 -7.76
N VAL A 40 9.10 -11.37 -6.78
CA VAL A 40 9.86 -11.56 -5.54
C VAL A 40 9.44 -12.83 -4.82
N ARG A 41 8.12 -13.09 -4.70
CA ARG A 41 7.62 -14.34 -4.10
C ARG A 41 8.08 -15.56 -4.88
N ASP A 42 7.95 -15.54 -6.20
CA ASP A 42 8.28 -16.68 -7.06
C ASP A 42 9.80 -16.97 -7.03
N TYR A 43 10.64 -15.91 -7.07
CA TYR A 43 12.10 -16.00 -6.90
C TYR A 43 12.48 -16.50 -5.50
N ALA A 44 11.88 -15.95 -4.45
CA ALA A 44 12.14 -16.38 -3.08
C ALA A 44 11.76 -17.85 -2.88
N THR A 45 10.62 -18.28 -3.43
CA THR A 45 10.17 -19.68 -3.34
C THR A 45 11.13 -20.61 -4.10
N GLY A 46 11.55 -20.24 -5.32
CA GLY A 46 12.48 -21.02 -6.13
C GLY A 46 13.88 -21.15 -5.50
N ALA A 47 14.45 -20.03 -5.05
CA ALA A 47 15.77 -20.03 -4.39
C ALA A 47 15.74 -20.77 -3.05
N THR A 48 14.66 -20.64 -2.29
CA THR A 48 14.47 -21.39 -1.04
C THR A 48 14.39 -22.90 -1.30
N GLN A 49 13.73 -23.30 -2.39
CA GLN A 49 13.60 -24.72 -2.76
C GLN A 49 14.96 -25.29 -3.20
N GLN A 50 15.75 -24.54 -3.99
CA GLN A 50 17.12 -24.91 -4.37
C GLN A 50 18.05 -25.01 -3.16
N LEU A 51 17.99 -24.04 -2.25
CA LEU A 51 18.75 -24.08 -1.00
C LEU A 51 18.35 -25.28 -0.12
N LYS A 52 17.06 -25.61 -0.07
CA LYS A 52 16.56 -26.75 0.71
C LYS A 52 16.98 -28.09 0.10
N ASP A 53 17.03 -28.19 -1.22
CA ASP A 53 17.45 -29.38 -1.94
C ASP A 53 18.99 -29.57 -1.90
N GLU A 54 19.77 -28.48 -1.89
CA GLU A 54 21.24 -28.51 -1.86
C GLU A 54 21.86 -28.50 -0.43
N MET A 55 21.20 -27.89 0.55
CA MET A 55 21.69 -27.74 1.94
C MET A 55 20.71 -28.34 2.96
N GLY A 56 20.25 -29.57 2.73
CA GLY A 56 19.19 -30.24 3.51
C GLY A 56 19.34 -30.30 5.04
N GLY A 57 20.49 -29.90 5.63
CA GLY A 57 20.72 -29.79 7.08
C GLY A 57 20.84 -28.35 7.63
N ASP A 58 21.43 -27.40 6.89
CA ASP A 58 21.62 -26.01 7.34
C ASP A 58 20.34 -25.15 7.21
N PHE A 59 19.34 -25.63 6.48
CA PHE A 59 18.07 -24.93 6.33
C PHE A 59 17.31 -24.80 7.67
N ASP A 60 17.42 -25.77 8.58
CA ASP A 60 16.83 -25.68 9.92
C ASP A 60 17.54 -24.62 10.78
N ALA A 61 18.85 -24.40 10.58
CA ALA A 61 19.61 -23.34 11.26
C ALA A 61 19.21 -21.92 10.79
N ILE A 62 18.62 -21.78 9.60
CA ILE A 62 18.05 -20.50 9.11
C ILE A 62 16.57 -20.37 9.51
N ARG A 63 15.89 -21.50 9.67
CA ARG A 63 14.50 -21.54 10.12
C ARG A 63 14.34 -21.03 11.54
N GLU A 64 15.27 -21.36 12.44
CA GLU A 64 15.29 -20.89 13.83
C GLU A 64 15.34 -19.34 13.95
N PRO A 65 16.28 -18.62 13.29
CA PRO A 65 16.30 -17.16 13.30
C PRO A 65 15.12 -16.54 12.56
N LEU A 66 14.59 -17.15 11.49
CA LEU A 66 13.37 -16.66 10.83
C LEU A 66 12.13 -16.80 11.73
N GLN A 67 12.01 -17.90 12.47
CA GLN A 67 10.97 -18.06 13.49
C GLN A 67 11.16 -17.08 14.64
N GLN A 68 12.40 -16.81 15.05
CA GLN A 68 12.70 -15.75 15.99
C GLN A 68 12.20 -14.40 15.47
N ILE A 69 12.50 -14.01 14.23
CA ILE A 69 12.01 -12.75 13.64
C ILE A 69 10.47 -12.70 13.55
N GLN A 70 9.82 -13.84 13.29
CA GLN A 70 8.35 -13.94 13.29
C GLN A 70 7.78 -13.76 14.71
N ASN A 71 8.39 -14.38 15.72
CA ASN A 71 8.04 -14.23 17.14
C ASN A 71 8.37 -12.80 17.65
N LEU A 72 9.46 -12.22 17.16
CA LEU A 72 9.87 -10.84 17.42
C LEU A 72 8.92 -9.83 16.79
N ARG A 73 8.26 -10.13 15.66
CA ARG A 73 7.22 -9.25 15.08
C ARG A 73 5.98 -9.11 15.97
N GLY A 74 5.78 -10.05 16.88
CA GLY A 74 4.76 -10.00 17.93
C GLY A 74 5.20 -9.24 19.19
N MET A 75 6.49 -8.95 19.34
CA MET A 75 7.04 -8.07 20.37
C MET A 75 7.34 -6.71 19.74
N THR A 76 6.90 -5.61 20.34
CA THR A 76 7.23 -4.29 19.77
C THR A 76 8.76 -4.13 19.65
N PRO A 77 9.29 -3.42 18.64
CA PRO A 77 10.74 -3.17 18.54
C PRO A 77 11.33 -2.61 19.84
N THR A 78 10.51 -1.82 20.54
CA THR A 78 10.76 -1.31 21.89
C THR A 78 10.91 -2.44 22.92
N ALA A 79 10.11 -3.51 22.87
CA ALA A 79 10.22 -4.66 23.77
C ALA A 79 11.50 -5.48 23.52
N ILE A 80 12.02 -5.52 22.29
CA ILE A 80 13.30 -6.17 21.97
C ILE A 80 14.45 -5.36 22.54
N VAL A 81 14.47 -4.05 22.27
CA VAL A 81 15.49 -3.13 22.79
C VAL A 81 15.45 -3.09 24.32
N THR A 82 14.27 -3.13 24.94
CA THR A 82 14.13 -3.15 26.40
C THR A 82 14.60 -4.47 27.00
N LYS A 83 14.36 -5.61 26.35
CA LYS A 83 14.87 -6.91 26.80
C LYS A 83 16.39 -7.06 26.64
N HIS A 84 16.96 -6.49 25.58
CA HIS A 84 18.37 -6.65 25.26
C HIS A 84 19.29 -5.52 25.80
N LEU A 85 18.78 -4.31 26.01
CA LEU A 85 19.54 -3.17 26.55
C LEU A 85 19.14 -2.78 27.98
N LEU A 86 17.91 -3.07 28.42
CA LEU A 86 17.40 -2.69 29.75
C LEU A 86 17.02 -3.91 30.61
N ASN A 87 17.46 -5.12 30.24
CA ASN A 87 17.15 -6.37 30.96
C ASN A 87 15.65 -6.60 31.26
N GLY A 88 14.74 -5.97 30.49
CA GLY A 88 13.30 -6.05 30.70
C GLY A 88 12.69 -4.96 31.60
N ASP A 89 13.42 -3.87 31.90
CA ASP A 89 12.89 -2.75 32.68
C ASP A 89 12.21 -1.70 31.77
N ASP A 90 10.91 -1.87 31.55
CA ASP A 90 10.07 -1.00 30.72
C ASP A 90 9.74 0.37 31.37
N THR A 91 10.17 0.63 32.60
CA THR A 91 9.80 1.83 33.38
C THR A 91 10.32 3.13 32.75
N VAL A 92 11.59 3.14 32.32
CA VAL A 92 12.26 4.32 31.71
C VAL A 92 11.60 4.73 30.38
N ILE A 93 11.27 3.74 29.55
CA ILE A 93 10.63 3.99 28.25
C ILE A 93 9.20 4.53 28.45
N ARG A 94 8.50 4.04 29.46
CA ARG A 94 7.15 4.48 29.80
C ARG A 94 7.14 5.91 30.32
N GLU A 95 8.06 6.26 31.23
CA GLU A 95 8.23 7.62 31.74
C GLU A 95 8.55 8.61 30.62
N MET A 96 9.48 8.26 29.72
CA MET A 96 9.83 9.09 28.57
C MET A 96 8.65 9.24 27.60
N SER A 97 7.88 8.17 27.37
CA SER A 97 6.67 8.22 26.54
C SER A 97 5.60 9.14 27.15
N ASP A 98 5.40 9.07 28.46
CA ASP A 98 4.44 9.91 29.19
C ASP A 98 4.87 11.39 29.17
N GLN A 99 6.17 11.67 29.29
CA GLN A 99 6.72 13.02 29.17
C GLN A 99 6.54 13.61 27.75
N VAL A 100 6.78 12.81 26.71
CA VAL A 100 6.51 13.21 25.31
C VAL A 100 5.02 13.45 25.08
N ARG A 101 4.15 12.59 25.63
CA ARG A 101 2.70 12.73 25.53
C ARG A 101 2.20 14.00 26.20
N SER A 102 2.70 14.30 27.40
CA SER A 102 2.41 15.53 28.14
C SER A 102 2.86 16.77 27.38
N THR A 103 4.03 16.71 26.73
CA THR A 103 4.55 17.79 25.89
C THR A 103 3.72 17.98 24.61
N ALA A 104 3.24 16.89 23.99
CA ALA A 104 2.38 16.97 22.81
C ALA A 104 0.98 17.52 23.14
N ASP A 105 0.46 17.20 24.33
CA ASP A 105 -0.83 17.69 24.83
C ASP A 105 -0.74 19.19 25.19
N SER A 106 0.36 19.62 25.81
CA SER A 106 0.61 21.03 26.12
C SER A 106 0.77 21.90 24.85
N LEU A 107 1.27 21.32 23.75
CA LEU A 107 1.36 21.95 22.44
C LEU A 107 0.02 22.00 21.67
N ASN A 108 -1.09 21.50 22.23
CA ASN A 108 -2.43 21.52 21.62
C ASN A 108 -2.49 20.96 20.17
N LEU A 109 -1.53 20.12 19.78
CA LEU A 109 -1.48 19.49 18.44
C LEU A 109 -2.73 18.64 18.16
N ARG A 110 -3.38 18.15 19.21
CA ARG A 110 -4.62 17.38 19.18
C ARG A 110 -5.84 18.22 18.75
N LYS A 111 -5.88 19.48 19.18
CA LYS A 111 -6.98 20.42 18.89
C LYS A 111 -7.02 20.87 17.42
N VAL A 112 -5.88 20.87 16.75
CA VAL A 112 -5.78 21.14 15.31
C VAL A 112 -6.38 19.99 14.49
N VAL A 113 -6.32 18.76 15.01
CA VAL A 113 -6.92 17.57 14.39
C VAL A 113 -8.43 17.50 14.59
N ASP A 114 -8.92 17.85 15.79
CA ASP A 114 -10.35 17.78 16.11
C ASP A 114 -11.16 18.96 15.53
N GLY A 115 -10.50 20.07 15.16
CA GLY A 115 -11.15 21.29 14.66
C GLY A 115 -11.50 21.33 13.17
N ALA A 116 -11.03 20.38 12.36
CA ALA A 116 -11.26 20.37 10.90
C ALA A 116 -12.54 19.63 10.47
N GLY A 117 -13.34 19.12 11.41
CA GLY A 117 -14.53 18.32 11.14
C GLY A 117 -15.85 19.04 11.43
N ALA A 118 -16.21 20.05 10.64
CA ALA A 118 -17.58 20.57 10.61
C ALA A 118 -18.18 20.34 9.20
N PRO A 119 -19.21 19.48 9.05
CA PRO A 119 -19.81 19.24 7.75
C PRO A 119 -20.74 20.41 7.41
N ALA A 120 -20.35 21.21 6.42
CA ALA A 120 -21.26 22.13 5.76
C ALA A 120 -22.28 21.30 4.97
N ALA A 121 -23.51 21.25 5.48
CA ALA A 121 -24.65 20.73 4.79
C ALA A 121 -24.88 21.53 3.49
N ALA A 122 -24.80 20.88 2.34
CA ALA A 122 -25.24 21.43 1.07
C ALA A 122 -26.14 20.40 0.37
N SER A 123 -27.43 20.68 0.51
CA SER A 123 -28.61 20.23 -0.23
C SER A 123 -28.35 19.47 -1.53
N SER A 124 -28.93 18.28 -1.60
CA SER A 124 -29.28 17.61 -2.84
C SER A 124 -30.32 18.42 -3.63
N ALA A 125 -30.00 18.74 -4.88
CA ALA A 125 -30.97 19.04 -5.92
C ALA A 125 -30.44 18.42 -7.24
N PRO A 126 -31.32 17.82 -8.06
CA PRO A 126 -30.90 17.03 -9.22
C PRO A 126 -30.61 17.95 -10.41
N LEU A 127 -29.41 17.83 -10.99
CA LEU A 127 -29.07 18.51 -12.24
C LEU A 127 -29.49 17.63 -13.42
N GLU A 128 -30.63 18.04 -13.97
CA GLU A 128 -31.13 17.94 -15.34
C GLU A 128 -30.08 17.59 -16.41
N VAL A 129 -30.45 16.64 -17.28
CA VAL A 129 -29.72 16.23 -18.49
C VAL A 129 -30.02 17.22 -19.61
N PRO A 130 -29.03 17.88 -20.23
CA PRO A 130 -29.18 18.45 -21.56
C PRO A 130 -28.50 17.55 -22.59
N ALA A 131 -29.30 17.12 -23.57
CA ALA A 131 -28.86 16.53 -24.81
C ALA A 131 -27.99 17.52 -25.62
N GLY A 132 -26.83 17.05 -26.11
CA GLY A 132 -25.89 17.79 -26.96
C GLY A 132 -24.80 16.87 -27.52
N PRO A 133 -24.18 17.20 -28.66
CA PRO A 133 -23.95 16.25 -29.75
C PRO A 133 -22.76 15.31 -29.57
N VAL A 134 -22.96 14.07 -30.01
CA VAL A 134 -21.96 12.99 -30.09
C VAL A 134 -20.70 13.42 -30.86
N PRO A 135 -19.50 13.31 -30.28
CA PRO A 135 -18.27 13.32 -31.07
C PRO A 135 -18.09 11.95 -31.73
N THR A 136 -18.13 11.93 -33.06
CA THR A 136 -17.80 10.76 -33.90
C THR A 136 -16.36 10.33 -33.64
N MET A 137 -16.18 9.26 -32.85
CA MET A 137 -14.90 8.56 -32.78
C MET A 137 -14.75 7.59 -33.97
N PRO A 138 -13.53 7.38 -34.50
CA PRO A 138 -13.27 6.43 -35.57
C PRO A 138 -13.70 5.03 -35.14
N ARG A 139 -14.47 4.34 -35.98
CA ARG A 139 -14.93 2.97 -35.71
C ARG A 139 -13.72 2.07 -35.48
N MET A 140 -13.55 1.59 -34.24
CA MET A 140 -12.66 0.46 -33.96
C MET A 140 -13.14 -0.73 -34.78
N HIS A 141 -12.26 -1.24 -35.65
CA HIS A 141 -12.53 -2.40 -36.48
C HIS A 141 -12.84 -3.61 -35.59
N LYS A 142 -13.90 -4.32 -35.97
CA LYS A 142 -14.31 -5.61 -35.39
C LYS A 142 -13.14 -6.59 -35.48
N PRO A 143 -12.81 -7.36 -34.43
CA PRO A 143 -11.75 -8.36 -34.50
C PRO A 143 -12.05 -9.35 -35.63
N LEU A 144 -11.05 -9.62 -36.48
CA LEU A 144 -11.19 -10.49 -37.62
C LEU A 144 -11.51 -11.93 -37.16
N PRO A 145 -12.42 -12.64 -37.84
CA PRO A 145 -12.62 -14.07 -37.62
C PRO A 145 -11.31 -14.85 -37.84
N PRO A 146 -11.13 -16.02 -37.20
CA PRO A 146 -9.86 -16.77 -37.21
C PRO A 146 -9.30 -17.20 -38.58
N ASP A 147 -10.01 -16.95 -39.69
CA ASP A 147 -9.68 -17.44 -41.03
C ASP A 147 -9.53 -16.31 -42.08
N GLU A 148 -9.40 -15.05 -41.65
CA GLU A 148 -9.25 -13.90 -42.55
C GLU A 148 -7.86 -13.29 -42.46
N ARG A 149 -7.19 -13.10 -43.61
CA ARG A 149 -5.84 -12.51 -43.67
C ARG A 149 -5.93 -11.00 -43.44
N PRO A 150 -5.02 -10.41 -42.65
CA PRO A 150 -5.03 -8.98 -42.40
C PRO A 150 -4.76 -8.19 -43.70
N PRO A 151 -5.32 -6.99 -43.84
CA PRO A 151 -5.10 -6.14 -45.00
C PRO A 151 -3.60 -5.83 -45.15
N PHE A 152 -3.06 -6.11 -46.34
CA PHE A 152 -1.65 -5.87 -46.65
C PHE A 152 -1.47 -4.39 -46.96
N ASP A 153 -0.54 -3.73 -46.27
CA ASP A 153 -0.17 -2.33 -46.51
C ASP A 153 1.03 -2.29 -47.47
N PRO A 154 0.84 -1.91 -48.74
CA PRO A 154 1.91 -1.88 -49.74
C PRO A 154 2.87 -0.69 -49.59
N ASP A 155 2.59 0.27 -48.69
CA ASP A 155 3.41 1.48 -48.52
C ASP A 155 4.53 1.32 -47.44
N ALA A 156 4.63 0.16 -46.80
CA ALA A 156 5.75 -0.16 -45.90
C ALA A 156 6.96 -0.71 -46.70
N THR A 157 7.70 0.18 -47.38
CA THR A 157 9.03 -0.09 -47.97
C THR A 157 10.09 0.79 -47.32
#